data_AF-A0A972CH62-F1
#
_entry.id   AF-A0A972CH62-F1
#
_cell.length_a   1.000
_cell.length_b   1.000
_cell.length_c   1.000
_cell.angle_alpha   90.00
_cell.angle_beta   90.00
_cell.angle_gamma   90.00
#
_symmetry.space_group_name_H-M   'P 1'
#
loop_
_entity.id
_entity.type
_entity.pdbx_description
1 polymer ?
#
loop_
_entity_poly.entity_id
_entity_poly.type
_entity_poly.pdbx_seq_one_letter_code
_entity_poly.pdbx_strand_id
1 'polypeptide(L)'
;MRPFDQLIINLSGPMFNLAIALVFYLAYLIFPTLFVRSILVSNLILGLFNLMPFYPLDGGKIIGVYLSYFFGYGKAYIISKIFSFIFSLLLFLLGLYLVQYSVINLLICALAVNLYIAGRADSRYSFYRLMSIYTALEKENWKWY
;
A
#
# COMPACT_ATOMS: atom_id res chain seq x y z
N MET A 1 -12.16 2.76 14.80
CA MET A 1 -10.72 2.63 15.12
C MET A 1 -10.10 4.01 15.13
N ARG A 2 -9.18 4.27 16.07
CA ARG A 2 -8.48 5.56 16.10
C ARG A 2 -7.50 5.63 14.91
N PRO A 3 -7.23 6.80 14.33
CA PRO A 3 -6.27 6.96 13.23
C PRO A 3 -4.88 6.39 13.56
N PHE A 4 -4.47 6.50 14.83
CA PHE A 4 -3.20 5.98 15.32
C PHE A 4 -3.10 4.44 15.27
N ASP A 5 -4.18 3.74 15.64
CA ASP A 5 -4.23 2.27 15.58
C ASP A 5 -4.03 1.77 14.14
N GLN A 6 -4.59 2.50 13.16
CA GLN A 6 -4.46 2.17 11.75
C GLN A 6 -3.05 2.40 11.22
N LEU A 7 -2.37 3.45 11.68
CA LEU A 7 -0.97 3.70 11.35
C LEU A 7 -0.10 2.54 11.83
N ILE A 8 -0.30 2.08 13.07
CA ILE A 8 0.44 0.95 13.63
C ILE A 8 0.18 -0.33 12.83
N ILE A 9 -1.07 -0.64 12.53
CA ILE A 9 -1.45 -1.84 11.76
C ILE A 9 -0.86 -1.82 10.35
N ASN A 10 -0.88 -0.67 9.67
CA ASN A 10 -0.32 -0.57 8.32
C ASN A 10 1.23 -0.58 8.35
N LEU A 11 1.86 -0.06 9.41
CA LEU A 11 3.32 -0.09 9.54
C LEU A 11 3.86 -1.46 9.97
N SER A 12 3.08 -2.28 10.68
CA SER A 12 3.58 -3.55 11.23
C SER A 12 4.06 -4.52 10.15
N GLY A 13 3.38 -4.59 9.00
CA GLY A 13 3.79 -5.43 7.88
C GLY A 13 5.15 -5.05 7.29
N PRO A 14 5.32 -3.80 6.80
CA PRO A 14 6.61 -3.33 6.31
C PRO A 14 7.73 -3.41 7.33
N MET A 15 7.46 -3.06 8.59
CA MET A 15 8.48 -3.13 9.65
C MET A 15 8.92 -4.57 9.93
N PHE A 16 8.00 -5.53 9.89
CA PHE A 16 8.33 -6.95 10.01
C PHE A 16 9.25 -7.42 8.86
N ASN A 17 8.92 -7.05 7.62
CA ASN A 17 9.76 -7.36 6.47
C ASN A 17 11.17 -6.74 6.59
N LEU A 18 11.28 -5.49 7.02
CA LEU A 18 12.57 -4.84 7.24
C LEU A 18 13.36 -5.48 8.39
N ALA A 19 12.68 -5.91 9.47
CA ALA A 19 13.32 -6.63 10.57
C ALA A 19 13.88 -7.98 10.11
N ILE A 20 13.13 -8.74 9.31
CA ILE A 20 13.62 -9.99 8.70
C ILE A 20 14.82 -9.69 7.79
N ALA A 21 14.73 -8.66 6.95
CA ALA A 21 15.84 -8.28 6.07
C ALA A 21 17.11 -7.96 6.86
N LEU A 22 16.99 -7.27 8.00
CA LEU A 22 18.10 -6.98 8.90
C LEU A 22 18.70 -8.24 9.54
N VAL A 23 17.86 -9.15 10.05
CA VAL A 23 18.32 -10.43 10.62
C VAL A 23 19.08 -11.25 9.58
N PHE A 24 18.55 -11.34 8.35
CA PHE A 24 19.20 -12.07 7.27
C PHE A 24 20.43 -11.34 6.71
N TYR A 25 20.52 -10.02 6.86
CA TYR A 25 21.75 -9.28 6.58
C TYR A 25 22.87 -9.69 7.52
N LEU A 26 22.60 -9.73 8.84
CA LEU A 26 23.57 -10.20 9.81
C LEU A 26 23.97 -11.67 9.56
N ALA A 27 23.00 -12.52 9.22
CA ALA A 27 23.27 -13.92 8.87
C ALA A 27 24.13 -14.04 7.60
N TYR A 28 23.91 -13.18 6.59
CA TYR A 28 24.67 -13.17 5.34
C TYR A 28 26.15 -12.82 5.55
N LEU A 29 26.47 -11.99 6.54
CA LEU A 29 27.86 -11.66 6.90
C LEU A 29 28.65 -12.89 7.39
N ILE A 30 27.96 -13.87 7.97
CA ILE A 30 28.57 -15.10 8.49
C ILE A 30 28.47 -16.24 7.46
N PHE A 31 27.32 -16.36 6.79
CA PHE A 31 27.00 -17.41 5.83
C PHE A 31 26.58 -16.79 4.48
N PRO A 32 27.53 -16.40 3.62
CA PRO A 32 27.26 -15.70 2.37
C PRO A 32 26.75 -16.65 1.28
N THR A 33 25.60 -17.27 1.51
CA THR A 33 24.96 -18.19 0.58
C THR A 33 23.90 -17.49 -0.26
N LEU A 34 23.63 -18.02 -1.45
CA LEU A 34 22.60 -17.50 -2.34
C LEU A 34 21.21 -17.53 -1.67
N PHE A 35 20.93 -18.58 -0.89
CA PHE A 35 19.67 -18.74 -0.17
C PHE A 35 19.42 -17.63 0.85
N VAL A 36 20.42 -17.35 1.71
CA VAL A 36 20.33 -16.27 2.70
C VAL A 36 20.18 -14.91 2.01
N ARG A 37 20.94 -14.69 0.93
CA ARG A 37 20.82 -13.46 0.11
C ARG A 37 19.43 -13.31 -0.50
N SER A 38 18.83 -14.38 -1.01
CA SER A 38 17.48 -14.33 -1.59
C SER A 38 16.44 -13.91 -0.54
N ILE A 39 16.49 -14.48 0.66
CA ILE A 39 15.55 -14.11 1.74
C ILE A 39 15.73 -12.65 2.14
N LEU A 40 16.97 -12.19 2.28
CA LEU A 40 17.30 -10.80 2.56
C LEU A 40 16.71 -9.87 1.51
N VAL A 41 17.03 -10.11 0.23
CA VAL A 41 16.63 -9.22 -0.87
C VAL A 41 15.11 -9.24 -1.03
N SER A 42 14.46 -10.40 -0.93
CA SER A 42 13.00 -10.50 -1.02
C SER A 42 12.31 -9.71 0.10
N ASN A 43 12.73 -9.86 1.35
CA ASN A 43 12.11 -9.14 2.46
C ASN A 43 12.39 -7.62 2.39
N LEU A 44 13.58 -7.22 1.96
CA LEU A 44 13.90 -5.82 1.74
C LEU A 44 12.99 -5.21 0.65
N ILE A 45 12.86 -5.90 -0.48
CA ILE A 45 11.97 -5.47 -1.59
C ILE A 45 10.52 -5.42 -1.10
N LEU A 46 10.02 -6.44 -0.40
CA LEU A 46 8.64 -6.45 0.11
C LEU A 46 8.38 -5.34 1.12
N GLY A 47 9.32 -5.08 2.03
CA GLY A 47 9.23 -3.99 3.01
C GLY A 47 9.17 -2.62 2.33
N LEU A 48 10.11 -2.35 1.42
CA LEU A 48 10.14 -1.08 0.68
C LEU A 48 8.94 -0.92 -0.26
N PHE A 49 8.53 -2.00 -0.92
CA PHE A 49 7.37 -2.00 -1.80
C PHE A 49 6.10 -1.65 -1.02
N ASN A 50 5.86 -2.27 0.14
CA ASN A 50 4.68 -1.95 0.95
C ASN A 50 4.70 -0.54 1.56
N LEU A 51 5.87 0.10 1.69
CA LEU A 51 5.96 1.51 2.12
C LEU A 51 5.68 2.51 1.01
N MET A 52 5.58 2.07 -0.25
CA MET A 52 5.31 3.00 -1.35
C MET A 52 3.96 3.73 -1.19
N PRO A 53 3.90 4.99 -1.63
CA PRO A 53 2.77 5.89 -1.37
C PRO A 53 1.53 5.64 -2.26
N PHE A 54 1.26 4.38 -2.62
CA PHE A 54 0.19 4.00 -3.57
C PHE A 54 -0.78 3.02 -2.93
N TYR A 55 -2.07 3.18 -3.18
CA TYR A 55 -3.05 2.17 -2.79
C TYR A 55 -2.96 0.97 -3.74
N PRO A 56 -3.13 -0.29 -3.28
CA PRO A 56 -3.57 -0.77 -1.97
C PRO A 56 -2.44 -1.02 -0.95
N LEU A 57 -1.24 -0.52 -1.20
CA LEU A 57 -0.07 -0.77 -0.34
C LEU A 57 -0.24 -0.05 1.00
N ASP A 58 0.48 -0.53 2.01
CA ASP A 58 0.34 -0.03 3.36
C ASP A 58 0.78 1.43 3.50
N GLY A 59 1.81 1.85 2.76
CA GLY A 59 2.23 3.25 2.63
C GLY A 59 1.15 4.14 2.01
N GLY A 60 0.44 3.65 0.99
CA GLY A 60 -0.71 4.33 0.42
C GLY A 60 -1.87 4.50 1.42
N LYS A 61 -2.13 3.49 2.26
CA LYS A 61 -3.14 3.58 3.32
C LYS A 61 -2.76 4.62 4.37
N ILE A 62 -1.49 4.66 4.79
CA ILE A 62 -0.95 5.66 5.73
C ILE A 62 -1.17 7.07 5.19
N ILE A 63 -0.79 7.29 3.93
CA ILE A 63 -0.97 8.59 3.25
C ILE A 63 -2.45 8.92 3.09
N GLY A 64 -3.29 7.94 2.79
CA GLY A 64 -4.74 8.13 2.71
C GLY A 64 -5.35 8.61 4.03
N VAL A 65 -4.92 8.05 5.17
CA VAL A 65 -5.32 8.51 6.50
C VAL A 65 -4.81 9.94 6.74
N TYR A 66 -3.55 10.22 6.41
CA TYR A 66 -2.98 11.56 6.53
C TYR A 66 -3.74 12.59 5.68
N LEU A 67 -4.00 12.31 4.40
CA LEU A 67 -4.78 13.17 3.51
C LEU A 67 -6.22 13.36 4.00
N SER A 68 -6.81 12.36 4.66
CA SER A 68 -8.17 12.46 5.20
C SER A 68 -8.28 13.51 6.29
N TYR A 69 -7.19 13.78 7.03
CA TYR A 69 -7.13 14.83 8.04
C TYR A 69 -7.24 16.24 7.42
N PHE A 70 -6.65 16.46 6.24
CA PHE A 70 -6.65 17.77 5.58
C PHE A 70 -7.83 17.99 4.64
N PHE A 71 -8.22 16.97 3.88
CA PHE A 71 -9.21 17.11 2.79
C PHE A 71 -10.56 16.45 3.11
N GLY A 72 -10.67 15.75 4.23
CA GLY A 72 -11.79 14.88 4.55
C GLY A 72 -11.74 13.55 3.78
N TYR A 73 -12.40 12.54 4.33
CA TYR A 73 -12.35 11.15 3.84
C TYR A 73 -12.75 11.00 2.36
N GLY A 74 -13.82 11.68 1.92
CA GLY A 74 -14.32 11.56 0.55
C GLY A 74 -13.32 12.04 -0.49
N LYS A 75 -12.70 13.21 -0.27
CA LYS A 75 -11.70 13.77 -1.20
C LYS A 75 -10.40 12.99 -1.15
N ALA A 76 -9.92 12.63 0.05
CA ALA A 76 -8.71 11.82 0.22
C ALA A 76 -8.79 10.47 -0.51
N TYR A 77 -9.97 9.83 -0.49
CA TYR A 77 -10.20 8.60 -1.23
C TYR A 77 -10.11 8.79 -2.75
N ILE A 78 -10.73 9.84 -3.29
CA ILE A 78 -10.69 10.12 -4.74
C ILE A 78 -9.24 10.39 -5.18
N ILE A 79 -8.51 11.21 -4.42
CA ILE A 79 -7.10 11.51 -4.71
C ILE A 79 -6.26 10.23 -4.70
N SER A 80 -6.39 9.42 -3.65
CA SER A 80 -5.65 8.15 -3.52
C SER A 80 -5.97 7.18 -4.66
N LYS A 81 -7.24 7.10 -5.07
CA LYS A 81 -7.67 6.25 -6.18
C LYS A 81 -7.12 6.72 -7.53
N ILE A 82 -7.13 8.02 -7.80
CA ILE A 82 -6.57 8.59 -9.04
C ILE A 82 -5.07 8.34 -9.08
N PHE A 83 -4.36 8.63 -7.99
CA PHE A 83 -2.91 8.43 -7.91
C PHE A 83 -2.52 6.96 -8.12
N SER A 84 -3.25 6.04 -7.52
CA SER A 84 -3.01 4.59 -7.64
C SER A 84 -3.34 4.07 -9.04
N PHE A 85 -4.37 4.62 -9.69
CA PHE A 85 -4.70 4.33 -11.08
C PHE A 85 -3.59 4.80 -12.02
N ILE A 86 -3.12 6.04 -11.87
CA ILE A 86 -2.02 6.59 -12.67
C ILE A 86 -0.77 5.74 -12.48
N PHE A 87 -0.42 5.40 -11.23
CA PHE A 87 0.73 4.54 -10.95
C PHE A 87 0.61 3.16 -11.62
N SER A 88 -0.53 2.49 -11.46
CA SER A 88 -0.76 1.18 -12.09
C SER A 88 -0.71 1.27 -13.62
N LEU A 89 -1.26 2.33 -14.21
CA LEU A 89 -1.24 2.57 -15.65
C LEU A 89 0.20 2.78 -16.16
N LEU A 90 0.99 3.61 -15.48
CA LEU A 90 2.39 3.84 -15.81
C LEU A 90 3.20 2.54 -15.69
N LEU A 91 2.96 1.75 -14.65
CA LEU A 91 3.63 0.48 -14.44
C LEU A 91 3.26 -0.55 -15.52
N PHE A 92 2.01 -0.56 -15.97
CA PHE A 92 1.55 -1.39 -17.08
C PHE A 92 2.21 -0.98 -18.41
N LEU A 93 2.25 0.32 -18.72
CA LEU A 93 2.91 0.83 -19.93
C LEU A 93 4.42 0.58 -19.90
N LEU A 94 5.05 0.72 -18.74
CA LEU A 94 6.46 0.37 -18.54
C LEU A 94 6.69 -1.11 -18.80
N GLY A 95 5.84 -1.99 -18.26
CA GLY A 95 5.89 -3.42 -18.52
C GLY A 95 5.81 -3.73 -20.00
N LEU A 96 4.84 -3.14 -20.72
CA LEU A 96 4.68 -3.30 -22.17
C LEU A 96 5.90 -2.82 -22.96
N TYR A 97 6.43 -1.64 -22.61
CA TYR A 97 7.64 -1.11 -23.23
C TYR A 97 8.85 -2.04 -23.03
N LEU A 98 8.96 -2.66 -21.85
CA LEU A 98 10.08 -3.54 -21.53
C LEU A 98 9.97 -4.95 -22.17
N VAL A 99 8.81 -5.34 -22.69
CA VAL A 99 8.62 -6.65 -23.35
C VAL A 99 9.62 -6.85 -24.50
N GLN A 100 9.99 -5.79 -25.21
CA GLN A 100 10.98 -5.85 -26.30
C GLN A 100 12.35 -6.37 -25.85
N TYR A 101 12.71 -6.23 -24.57
CA TYR A 101 13.97 -6.72 -24.00
C TYR A 101 13.84 -8.13 -23.43
N SER A 102 12.66 -8.50 -22.93
CA SER A 102 12.37 -9.85 -22.43
C SER A 102 10.87 -10.06 -22.21
N VAL A 103 10.36 -11.22 -22.61
CA VAL A 103 8.97 -11.63 -22.38
C VAL A 103 8.64 -11.70 -20.87
N ILE A 104 9.63 -11.92 -20.01
CA ILE A 104 9.47 -11.94 -18.55
C ILE A 104 8.94 -10.60 -18.01
N ASN A 105 9.16 -9.49 -18.73
CA ASN A 105 8.65 -8.17 -18.33
C ASN A 105 7.11 -8.07 -18.38
N LEU A 106 6.42 -9.04 -18.99
CA LEU A 106 4.96 -9.21 -18.84
C LEU A 106 4.53 -9.40 -17.38
N LEU A 107 5.43 -9.89 -16.50
CA LEU A 107 5.16 -9.96 -15.06
C LEU A 107 4.94 -8.58 -14.45
N ILE A 108 5.56 -7.52 -14.99
CA ILE A 108 5.34 -6.13 -14.55
C ILE A 108 3.92 -5.69 -14.97
N CYS A 109 3.48 -6.06 -16.17
CA CYS A 109 2.09 -5.83 -16.58
C CYS A 109 1.10 -6.58 -15.68
N ALA A 110 1.38 -7.84 -15.35
CA ALA A 110 0.55 -8.63 -14.44
C ALA A 110 0.52 -8.03 -13.02
N LEU A 111 1.65 -7.51 -12.53
CA LEU A 111 1.74 -6.78 -11.27
C LEU A 111 0.88 -5.52 -11.30
N ALA A 112 0.96 -4.72 -12.36
CA ALA A 112 0.13 -3.52 -12.52
C ALA A 112 -1.37 -3.83 -12.51
N VAL A 113 -1.78 -4.88 -13.21
CA VAL A 113 -3.19 -5.35 -13.21
C VAL A 113 -3.60 -5.81 -11.81
N ASN A 114 -2.75 -6.58 -11.12
CA ASN A 114 -3.02 -7.01 -9.74
C ASN A 114 -3.18 -5.82 -8.80
N LEU A 115 -2.29 -4.82 -8.87
CA LEU A 115 -2.38 -3.61 -8.06
C LEU A 115 -3.68 -2.85 -8.32
N TYR A 116 -4.09 -2.72 -9.58
CA TYR A 116 -5.34 -2.07 -9.96
C TYR A 116 -6.58 -2.82 -9.42
N ILE A 117 -6.60 -4.15 -9.54
CA ILE A 117 -7.71 -4.98 -9.03
C ILE A 117 -7.74 -4.94 -7.51
N ALA A 118 -6.60 -5.13 -6.84
CA ALA A 118 -6.51 -5.09 -5.39
C ALA A 118 -6.88 -3.71 -4.82
N GLY A 119 -6.48 -2.63 -5.50
CA GLY A 119 -6.90 -1.27 -5.17
C GLY A 119 -8.40 -1.02 -5.34
N ARG A 120 -9.10 -1.78 -6.18
CA ARG A 120 -10.56 -1.75 -6.31
C ARG A 120 -11.26 -2.64 -5.27
N ALA A 121 -10.65 -3.76 -4.91
CA ALA A 121 -11.21 -4.76 -4.01
C ALA A 121 -11.10 -4.38 -2.52
N ASP A 122 -10.15 -3.52 -2.16
CA ASP A 122 -9.91 -3.20 -0.75
C ASP A 122 -11.05 -2.32 -0.17
N SER A 123 -11.87 -2.99 0.64
CA SER A 123 -13.14 -2.55 1.24
C SER A 123 -12.98 -1.63 2.45
N ARG A 124 -11.75 -1.40 2.91
CA ARG A 124 -11.47 -0.57 4.10
C ARG A 124 -11.87 0.88 3.87
N TYR A 125 -11.74 1.43 2.66
CA TYR A 125 -12.28 2.76 2.34
C TYR A 125 -13.81 2.81 2.31
N SER A 126 -14.48 1.73 1.91
CA SER A 126 -15.93 1.60 1.99
C SER A 126 -16.40 1.72 3.43
N PHE A 127 -15.67 1.07 4.35
CA PHE A 127 -15.91 1.16 5.79
C PHE A 127 -15.70 2.59 6.33
N TYR A 128 -14.67 3.31 5.86
CA TYR A 128 -14.45 4.71 6.27
C TYR A 128 -15.47 5.68 5.69
N ARG A 129 -15.95 5.45 4.46
CA ARG A 129 -17.09 6.20 3.90
C ARG A 129 -18.32 6.01 4.77
N LEU A 130 -18.62 4.77 5.16
CA LEU A 130 -19.71 4.47 6.08
C LEU A 130 -19.50 5.15 7.44
N MET A 131 -18.30 5.06 8.04
CA MET A 131 -18.02 5.72 9.32
C MET A 131 -18.12 7.25 9.25
N SER A 132 -17.71 7.86 8.13
CA SER A 132 -17.89 9.31 7.92
C SER A 132 -19.37 9.70 7.80
N ILE A 133 -20.21 8.82 7.25
CA ILE A 133 -21.67 9.00 7.21
C ILE A 133 -22.25 8.83 8.62
N TYR A 134 -21.85 7.79 9.36
CA TYR A 134 -22.30 7.57 10.75
C TYR A 134 -21.95 8.74 11.66
N THR A 135 -20.73 9.25 11.60
CA THR A 135 -20.30 10.40 12.43
C THR A 135 -20.98 11.71 12.01
N ALA A 136 -21.34 11.88 10.74
CA ALA A 136 -22.17 13.00 10.29
C ALA A 136 -23.61 12.88 10.82
N LEU A 137 -24.21 11.69 10.77
CA LEU A 137 -25.55 11.41 11.29
C LEU A 137 -25.62 11.60 12.82
N GLU A 138 -24.58 11.19 13.55
CA GLU A 138 -24.51 11.34 15.01
C GLU A 138 -24.44 12.81 15.42
N LYS A 139 -23.68 13.65 14.70
CA LYS A 139 -23.65 15.11 14.91
C LYS A 139 -24.98 15.79 14.57
N GLU A 140 -25.75 15.24 13.64
CA GLU A 140 -27.06 15.77 13.25
C GLU A 140 -28.13 15.44 14.29
N ASN A 141 -28.09 14.24 14.89
CA ASN A 141 -28.98 13.84 15.98
C ASN A 141 -28.76 14.65 17.28
N TRP A 142 -27.53 15.10 17.55
CA TRP A 142 -27.24 15.95 18.72
C TRP A 142 -27.78 17.39 18.58
N LYS A 143 -28.17 17.84 17.39
CA LYS A 143 -28.74 19.20 17.21
C LYS A 143 -30.20 19.33 17.68
N TRP A 144 -30.86 18.22 18.01
CA TRP A 144 -32.26 18.17 18.43
C TRP A 144 -32.45 17.87 19.92
N TYR A 145 -31.37 17.88 20.70
CA TYR A 145 -31.34 17.82 22.16
C TYR A 145 -30.61 19.06 22.71
#